data_AF-A0A6P0U773-F1
#
_entry.id   AF-A0A6P0U773-F1
#
_cell.length_a   1.000
_cell.length_b   1.000
_cell.length_c   1.000
_cell.angle_alpha   90.00
_cell.angle_beta   90.00
_cell.angle_gamma   90.00
#
_symmetry.space_group_name_H-M   'P 1'
#
loop_
_entity.id
_entity.type
_entity.pdbx_description
1 polymer ?
#
loop_
_entity_poly.entity_id
_entity_poly.type
_entity_poly.pdbx_seq_one_letter_code
_entity_poly.pdbx_strand_id
1 'polypeptide(L)'
;WSEKSPALVAIGINLVITAVMGISWILFWQDNTIKLPAILTLILSFNLILIYAAIAQFILLIKVKKPAIWAIGILGGLIFIQPLVLIIFITHPVQSPNLWLLSTFPWLSIGQDSLAIAPMLIAIISQWSILTLLTFLLTRKIQKLGASDSQKLLTGQKN
;
A
#
# COMPACT_ATOMS: atom_id res chain seq x y z
N TRP A 1 -18.01 18.91 -7.46
CA TRP A 1 -17.76 17.45 -7.50
C TRP A 1 -16.61 16.96 -6.60
N SER A 2 -15.91 17.85 -5.87
CA SER A 2 -14.72 17.51 -5.07
C SER A 2 -14.98 16.91 -3.67
N GLU A 3 -16.22 16.94 -3.16
CA GLU A 3 -16.49 16.72 -1.72
C GLU A 3 -16.90 15.29 -1.32
N LYS A 4 -17.04 14.33 -2.24
CA LYS A 4 -17.70 13.05 -1.92
C LYS A 4 -16.88 11.76 -2.07
N SER A 5 -15.69 11.79 -2.66
CA SER A 5 -14.88 10.56 -2.75
C SER A 5 -13.75 10.58 -1.72
N PRO A 6 -13.68 9.61 -0.80
CA PRO A 6 -12.52 9.41 0.04
C PRO A 6 -11.27 9.32 -0.85
N ALA A 7 -10.19 10.02 -0.48
CA ALA A 7 -8.96 10.07 -1.29
C ALA A 7 -8.41 8.66 -1.61
N LEU A 8 -8.66 7.68 -0.74
CA LEU A 8 -8.24 6.28 -0.95
C LEU A 8 -8.94 5.63 -2.14
N VAL A 9 -10.21 5.96 -2.35
CA VAL A 9 -11.01 5.43 -3.47
C VAL A 9 -10.46 5.95 -4.80
N ALA A 10 -10.12 7.23 -4.87
CA ALA A 10 -9.52 7.82 -6.08
C ALA A 10 -8.16 7.18 -6.42
N ILE A 11 -7.31 6.94 -5.41
CA ILE A 11 -6.04 6.24 -5.58
C ILE A 11 -6.28 4.79 -6.05
N GLY A 12 -7.26 4.09 -5.45
CA GLY A 12 -7.63 2.74 -5.86
C GLY A 12 -8.07 2.65 -7.32
N ILE A 13 -8.88 3.59 -7.80
CA ILE A 13 -9.31 3.64 -9.20
C ILE A 13 -8.11 3.84 -10.13
N ASN A 14 -7.22 4.80 -9.81
CA ASN A 14 -6.01 5.03 -10.60
C ASN A 14 -5.11 3.79 -10.65
N LEU A 15 -5.01 3.06 -9.53
CA LEU A 15 -4.27 1.79 -9.48
C LEU A 15 -4.91 0.71 -10.32
N VAL A 16 -6.24 0.58 -10.33
CA VAL A 16 -6.94 -0.39 -11.20
C VAL A 16 -6.66 -0.09 -12.68
N ILE A 17 -6.72 1.18 -13.10
CA ILE A 17 -6.39 1.58 -14.47
C ILE A 17 -4.94 1.18 -14.80
N THR A 18 -4.01 1.49 -13.89
CA THR A 18 -2.59 1.14 -14.04
C THR A 18 -2.40 -0.38 -14.09
N ALA A 19 -3.18 -1.13 -13.32
CA ALA A 19 -3.14 -2.59 -13.28
C ALA A 19 -3.61 -3.20 -14.58
N VAL A 20 -4.69 -2.70 -15.17
CA VAL A 20 -5.17 -3.17 -16.47
C VAL A 20 -4.08 -2.98 -17.52
N MET A 21 -3.46 -1.80 -17.59
CA MET A 21 -2.38 -1.52 -18.53
C MET A 21 -1.16 -2.45 -18.30
N GLY A 22 -0.75 -2.62 -17.04
CA GLY A 22 0.39 -3.46 -16.68
C GLY A 22 0.15 -4.95 -16.94
N ILE A 23 -1.03 -5.45 -16.62
CA ILE A 23 -1.41 -6.85 -16.89
C ILE A 23 -1.47 -7.09 -18.40
N SER A 24 -2.08 -6.19 -19.17
CA SER A 24 -2.08 -6.29 -20.63
C SER A 24 -0.67 -6.41 -21.20
N TRP A 25 0.27 -5.56 -20.73
CA TRP A 25 1.68 -5.64 -21.14
C TRP A 25 2.32 -7.00 -20.82
N ILE A 26 2.11 -7.53 -19.61
CA ILE A 26 2.67 -8.83 -19.19
C ILE A 26 2.11 -9.99 -20.04
N LEU A 27 0.83 -9.92 -20.42
CA LEU A 27 0.21 -10.97 -21.24
C LEU A 27 0.86 -11.08 -22.64
N PHE A 28 1.41 -10.00 -23.17
CA PHE A 28 2.13 -9.97 -24.45
C PHE A 28 3.57 -10.51 -24.37
N TRP A 29 4.09 -10.84 -23.18
CA TRP A 29 5.44 -11.42 -23.07
C TRP A 29 5.51 -12.80 -23.73
N GLN A 30 6.67 -13.14 -24.30
CA GLN A 30 6.87 -14.43 -24.97
C GLN A 30 7.09 -15.57 -23.96
N ASP A 31 7.74 -15.28 -22.84
CA ASP A 31 8.01 -16.25 -21.79
C ASP A 31 6.79 -16.40 -20.87
N ASN A 32 6.12 -17.55 -20.97
CA ASN A 32 4.96 -17.86 -20.14
C ASN A 32 5.31 -18.24 -18.70
N THR A 33 6.56 -18.61 -18.41
CA THR A 33 6.97 -19.07 -17.06
C THR A 33 6.98 -17.93 -16.04
N ILE A 34 7.30 -16.71 -16.49
CA ILE A 34 7.40 -15.52 -15.64
C ILE A 34 6.10 -14.70 -15.56
N LYS A 35 5.11 -14.95 -16.41
CA LYS A 35 3.87 -14.14 -16.47
C LYS A 35 3.11 -14.13 -15.16
N LEU A 36 2.84 -15.31 -14.61
CA LEU A 36 2.08 -15.42 -13.36
C LEU A 36 2.84 -14.79 -12.18
N PRO A 37 4.13 -15.09 -11.94
CA PRO A 37 4.92 -14.37 -10.94
C PRO A 37 4.91 -12.85 -11.13
N ALA A 38 5.03 -12.36 -12.36
CA ALA A 38 4.99 -10.92 -12.64
C ALA A 38 3.64 -10.29 -12.28
N ILE A 39 2.52 -10.94 -12.62
CA ILE A 39 1.17 -10.47 -12.25
C ILE A 39 1.01 -10.46 -10.72
N LEU A 40 1.45 -11.51 -10.02
CA LEU A 40 1.35 -11.59 -8.55
C LEU A 40 2.19 -10.51 -7.87
N THR A 41 3.41 -10.26 -8.35
CA THR A 41 4.26 -9.18 -7.87
C THR A 41 3.66 -7.80 -8.13
N LEU A 42 2.99 -7.61 -9.27
CA LEU A 42 2.28 -6.37 -9.58
C LEU A 42 1.14 -6.14 -8.58
N ILE A 43 0.37 -7.18 -8.26
CA ILE A 43 -0.68 -7.14 -7.24
C ILE A 43 -0.11 -6.79 -5.86
N LEU A 44 1.00 -7.43 -5.45
CA LEU A 44 1.71 -7.11 -4.20
C LEU A 44 2.15 -5.64 -4.15
N SER A 45 2.68 -5.12 -5.26
CA SER A 45 3.13 -3.72 -5.35
C SER A 45 1.96 -2.74 -5.18
N PHE A 46 0.82 -3.00 -5.84
CA PHE A 46 -0.35 -2.13 -5.71
C PHE A 46 -1.01 -2.19 -4.34
N ASN A 47 -1.05 -3.36 -3.71
CA ASN A 47 -1.50 -3.49 -2.33
C ASN A 47 -0.62 -2.67 -1.38
N LEU A 48 0.70 -2.68 -1.55
CA LEU A 48 1.60 -1.83 -0.76
C LEU A 48 1.32 -0.34 -0.99
N ILE A 49 1.10 0.10 -2.23
CA ILE A 49 0.73 1.50 -2.52
C ILE A 49 -0.57 1.87 -1.80
N LEU A 50 -1.58 1.00 -1.79
CA LEU A 50 -2.83 1.23 -1.06
C LEU A 50 -2.62 1.32 0.45
N ILE A 51 -1.78 0.45 1.03
CA ILE A 51 -1.42 0.51 2.45
C ILE A 51 -0.73 1.84 2.76
N TYR A 52 0.24 2.26 1.94
CA TYR A 52 0.96 3.52 2.12
C TYR A 52 0.03 4.73 1.96
N ALA A 53 -0.88 4.71 0.98
CA ALA A 53 -1.90 5.74 0.81
C ALA A 53 -2.82 5.83 2.03
N ALA A 54 -3.23 4.69 2.57
CA ALA A 54 -4.07 4.63 3.77
C ALA A 54 -3.31 5.14 5.02
N ILE A 55 -2.03 4.80 5.18
CA ILE A 55 -1.17 5.35 6.24
C ILE A 55 -1.04 6.88 6.10
N ALA A 56 -0.78 7.36 4.88
CA ALA A 56 -0.68 8.79 4.60
C ALA A 56 -1.96 9.53 5.00
N GLN A 57 -3.12 9.03 4.57
CA GLN A 57 -4.41 9.59 4.93
C GLN A 57 -4.66 9.53 6.43
N PHE A 58 -4.23 8.46 7.09
CA PHE A 58 -4.39 8.33 8.53
C PHE A 58 -3.61 9.42 9.27
N ILE A 59 -2.35 9.65 8.88
CA ILE A 59 -1.47 10.70 9.42
C ILE A 59 -2.04 12.08 9.17
N LEU A 60 -2.52 12.35 7.95
CA LEU A 60 -3.17 13.63 7.59
C LEU A 60 -4.41 13.92 8.44
N LEU A 61 -5.10 12.88 8.93
CA LEU A 61 -6.26 13.01 9.81
C LEU A 61 -5.90 13.11 11.31
N ILE A 62 -4.64 12.90 11.73
CA ILE A 62 -4.23 13.11 13.14
C ILE A 62 -4.01 14.61 13.35
N LYS A 63 -4.44 15.13 14.51
CA LYS A 63 -4.11 16.48 14.97
C LYS A 63 -2.63 16.56 15.38
N VAL A 64 -1.74 16.73 14.41
CA VAL A 64 -0.31 17.02 14.62
C VAL A 64 0.10 18.30 13.91
N LYS A 65 1.18 18.94 14.36
CA LYS A 65 1.76 20.09 13.65
C LYS A 65 2.37 19.61 12.33
N LYS A 66 2.00 20.23 11.21
CA LYS A 66 2.50 19.94 9.86
C LYS A 66 2.37 18.45 9.47
N PRO A 67 1.15 17.90 9.40
CA PRO A 67 0.93 16.46 9.18
C PRO A 67 1.50 15.95 7.85
N ALA A 68 1.58 16.81 6.82
CA ALA A 68 2.19 16.46 5.55
C ALA A 68 3.69 16.12 5.67
N ILE A 69 4.44 16.84 6.52
CA ILE A 69 5.88 16.56 6.74
C ILE A 69 6.05 15.20 7.43
N TRP A 70 5.19 14.90 8.41
CA TRP A 70 5.17 13.60 9.07
C TRP A 70 4.82 12.47 8.10
N ALA A 71 3.85 12.68 7.22
CA ALA A 71 3.49 11.70 6.20
C ALA A 71 4.68 11.41 5.27
N ILE A 72 5.35 12.46 4.77
CA ILE A 72 6.54 12.30 3.91
C ILE A 72 7.66 11.54 4.65
N GLY A 73 7.96 11.93 5.89
CA GLY A 73 9.03 11.30 6.68
C GLY A 73 8.74 9.83 6.99
N ILE A 74 7.51 9.51 7.41
CA ILE A 74 7.12 8.13 7.74
C ILE A 74 7.08 7.27 6.48
N LEU A 75 6.49 7.75 5.38
CA LEU A 75 6.45 7.02 4.12
C LEU A 75 7.83 6.82 3.54
N GLY A 76 8.67 7.87 3.52
CA GLY A 76 10.05 7.76 3.08
C GLY A 76 10.81 6.74 3.92
N GLY A 77 10.66 6.79 5.24
CA GLY A 77 11.22 5.78 6.14
C GLY A 77 10.76 4.36 5.79
N LEU A 78 9.45 4.14 5.63
CA LEU A 78 8.90 2.83 5.33
C LEU A 78 9.39 2.28 3.98
N ILE A 79 9.49 3.15 2.96
CA ILE A 79 9.93 2.82 1.62
C ILE A 79 11.42 2.47 1.56
N PHE A 80 12.27 3.23 2.27
CA PHE A 80 13.73 3.11 2.16
C PHE A 80 14.36 2.24 3.26
N ILE A 81 13.86 2.28 4.49
CA ILE A 81 14.45 1.54 5.60
C ILE A 81 14.30 0.04 5.38
N GLN A 82 13.14 -0.41 4.91
CA GLN A 82 12.89 -1.84 4.70
C GLN A 82 13.89 -2.49 3.72
N PRO A 83 14.10 -1.99 2.49
CA PRO A 83 15.11 -2.55 1.60
C PRO A 83 16.53 -2.33 2.11
N LEU A 84 16.82 -1.21 2.78
CA LEU A 84 18.15 -0.96 3.35
C LEU A 84 18.52 -2.00 4.42
N VAL A 85 17.58 -2.32 5.32
CA VAL A 85 17.74 -3.37 6.33
C VAL A 85 17.92 -4.73 5.66
N LEU A 86 17.10 -5.05 4.64
CA LEU A 86 17.24 -6.32 3.93
C LEU A 86 18.61 -6.44 3.24
N ILE A 87 19.12 -5.38 2.62
CA ILE A 87 20.43 -5.37 1.95
C ILE A 87 21.57 -5.53 2.98
N ILE A 88 21.47 -4.88 4.14
CA ILE A 88 22.53 -4.93 5.16
C ILE A 88 22.56 -6.30 5.86
N PHE A 89 21.40 -6.88 6.16
CA PHE A 89 21.30 -8.11 6.97
C PHE A 89 21.21 -9.40 6.14
N ILE A 90 20.71 -9.34 4.92
CA ILE A 90 20.50 -10.51 4.06
C ILE A 90 21.40 -10.36 2.85
N THR A 91 22.47 -11.15 2.81
CA THR A 91 23.59 -10.90 1.91
C THR A 91 23.23 -10.97 0.42
N HIS A 92 22.13 -11.64 0.01
CA HIS A 92 21.57 -11.50 -1.34
C HIS A 92 20.06 -11.84 -1.40
N PRO A 93 19.28 -11.24 -2.34
CA PRO A 93 17.88 -11.62 -2.60
C PRO A 93 17.68 -13.11 -2.87
N VAL A 94 18.73 -13.78 -3.37
CA VAL A 94 18.79 -15.20 -3.68
C VAL A 94 18.63 -16.09 -2.44
N GLN A 95 19.09 -15.63 -1.27
CA GLN A 95 19.06 -16.44 -0.05
C GLN A 95 17.69 -16.48 0.61
N SER A 96 16.91 -15.41 0.51
CA SER A 96 15.60 -15.28 1.16
C SER A 96 14.62 -14.47 0.30
N PRO A 97 14.23 -14.98 -0.87
CA PRO A 97 13.44 -14.20 -1.84
C PRO A 97 12.00 -13.94 -1.36
N ASN A 98 11.53 -14.70 -0.35
CA ASN A 98 10.23 -14.49 0.30
C ASN A 98 10.16 -13.19 1.10
N LEU A 99 11.26 -12.75 1.72
CA LEU A 99 11.28 -11.52 2.53
C LEU A 99 11.17 -10.26 1.67
N TRP A 100 11.60 -10.35 0.41
CA TRP A 100 11.48 -9.30 -0.58
C TRP A 100 10.04 -9.12 -1.07
N LEU A 101 9.15 -10.12 -0.93
CA LEU A 101 7.73 -10.03 -1.33
C LEU A 101 6.93 -9.01 -0.52
N LEU A 102 7.38 -8.70 0.71
CA LEU A 102 6.78 -7.69 1.57
C LEU A 102 7.49 -6.32 1.47
N SER A 103 8.58 -6.23 0.72
CA SER A 103 9.37 -5.02 0.51
C SER A 103 8.72 -4.12 -0.55
N THR A 104 9.14 -2.85 -0.60
CA THR A 104 8.81 -1.90 -1.68
C THR A 104 9.22 -2.44 -3.07
N PHE A 105 10.17 -3.38 -3.11
CA PHE A 105 10.79 -3.90 -4.32
C PHE A 105 10.52 -5.40 -4.53
N PRO A 106 9.26 -5.86 -4.62
CA PRO A 106 8.93 -7.29 -4.70
C PRO A 106 9.32 -7.93 -6.04
N TRP A 107 9.62 -7.12 -7.07
CA TRP A 107 10.10 -7.62 -8.36
C TRP A 107 11.52 -8.16 -8.34
N LEU A 108 12.32 -7.83 -7.32
CA LEU A 108 13.65 -8.44 -7.13
C LEU A 108 13.58 -9.94 -6.81
N SER A 109 12.38 -10.45 -6.50
CA SER A 109 12.09 -11.86 -6.29
C SER A 109 11.71 -12.61 -7.59
N ILE A 110 11.43 -11.91 -8.70
CA ILE A 110 11.05 -12.54 -9.97
C ILE A 110 12.27 -13.16 -10.64
N GLY A 111 12.13 -14.37 -11.20
CA GLY A 111 13.21 -15.06 -11.91
C GLY A 111 14.21 -15.78 -11.00
N GLN A 112 13.93 -15.83 -9.69
CA GLN A 112 14.62 -16.69 -8.75
C GLN A 112 13.99 -18.09 -8.83
N ASP A 113 14.76 -19.11 -9.21
CA ASP A 113 14.28 -20.51 -9.38
C ASP A 113 13.64 -21.10 -8.11
N SER A 114 13.87 -20.48 -6.95
CA SER A 114 13.37 -20.90 -5.64
C SER A 114 12.04 -20.26 -5.21
N LEU A 115 11.48 -19.32 -5.99
CA LEU A 115 10.28 -18.60 -5.58
C LEU A 115 8.99 -19.38 -5.87
N ALA A 116 8.45 -20.04 -4.85
CA ALA A 116 7.15 -20.69 -4.94
C ALA A 116 5.99 -19.66 -5.01
N ILE A 117 4.89 -20.05 -5.66
CA ILE A 117 3.66 -19.23 -5.73
C ILE A 117 2.99 -19.08 -4.35
N ALA A 118 3.07 -20.12 -3.51
CA ALA A 118 2.46 -20.16 -2.18
C ALA A 118 2.84 -18.96 -1.26
N PRO A 119 4.12 -18.61 -1.05
CA PRO A 119 4.50 -17.44 -0.24
C PRO A 119 3.99 -16.11 -0.84
N MET A 120 3.85 -16.00 -2.17
CA MET A 120 3.26 -14.80 -2.80
C MET A 120 1.78 -14.65 -2.42
N LEU A 121 1.01 -15.75 -2.45
CA LEU A 121 -0.40 -15.74 -2.05
C LEU A 121 -0.57 -15.41 -0.56
N ILE A 122 0.28 -15.99 0.30
CA ILE A 122 0.29 -15.68 1.73
C ILE A 122 0.59 -14.20 1.97
N ALA A 123 1.56 -13.63 1.25
CA ALA A 123 1.89 -12.21 1.32
C ALA A 123 0.71 -11.33 0.88
N ILE A 124 0.01 -11.69 -0.20
CA ILE A 124 -1.20 -10.96 -0.65
C ILE A 124 -2.28 -10.97 0.44
N ILE A 125 -2.58 -12.14 1.02
CA ILE A 125 -3.59 -12.28 2.08
C ILE A 125 -3.21 -11.46 3.31
N SER A 126 -1.93 -11.48 3.69
CA SER A 126 -1.40 -10.67 4.79
C SER A 126 -1.58 -9.17 4.53
N GLN A 127 -1.21 -8.68 3.35
CA GLN A 127 -1.38 -7.29 2.96
C GLN A 127 -2.86 -6.87 2.92
N TRP A 128 -3.75 -7.72 2.43
CA TRP A 128 -5.20 -7.48 2.44
C TRP A 128 -5.77 -7.37 3.85
N SER A 129 -5.26 -8.18 4.77
CA SER A 129 -5.64 -8.12 6.19
C SER A 129 -5.24 -6.79 6.81
N ILE A 130 -4.01 -6.33 6.55
CA ILE A 130 -3.51 -5.02 6.98
C ILE A 130 -4.34 -3.89 6.37
N LEU A 131 -4.58 -3.94 5.06
CA LEU A 131 -5.33 -2.91 4.34
C LEU A 131 -6.77 -2.79 4.85
N THR A 132 -7.43 -3.93 5.09
CA THR A 132 -8.79 -3.97 5.64
C THR A 132 -8.82 -3.34 7.03
N LEU A 133 -7.88 -3.69 7.89
CA LEU A 133 -7.76 -3.12 9.23
C LEU A 133 -7.51 -1.60 9.17
N LEU A 134 -6.59 -1.14 8.32
CA LEU A 134 -6.28 0.28 8.18
C LEU A 134 -7.48 1.08 7.66
N THR A 135 -8.16 0.56 6.64
CA THR A 135 -9.35 1.17 6.04
C THR A 135 -10.49 1.27 7.06
N PHE A 136 -10.65 0.26 7.92
CA PHE A 136 -11.60 0.28 9.01
C PHE A 136 -11.28 1.36 10.06
N LEU A 137 -10.01 1.47 10.46
CA LEU A 137 -9.55 2.50 11.41
C LEU A 137 -9.75 3.92 10.84
N LEU A 138 -9.44 4.11 9.56
CA LEU A 138 -9.70 5.35 8.82
C LEU A 138 -11.18 5.72 8.82
N THR A 139 -12.04 4.78 8.46
CA THR A 139 -13.49 4.98 8.39
C THR A 139 -14.05 5.40 9.75
N ARG A 140 -13.68 4.68 10.81
CA ARG A 140 -14.09 5.03 12.19
C ARG A 140 -13.63 6.43 12.59
N LYS A 141 -12.42 6.83 12.19
CA LYS A 141 -11.87 8.14 12.53
C LYS A 141 -12.58 9.26 11.78
N ILE A 142 -12.86 9.09 10.50
CA ILE A 142 -13.63 10.05 9.69
C ILE A 142 -15.03 10.23 10.27
N GLN A 143 -15.71 9.15 10.63
CA GLN A 143 -17.04 9.21 11.27
C GLN A 143 -17.02 9.98 12.59
N LYS A 144 -16.01 9.74 13.44
CA LYS A 144 -15.86 10.46 14.73
C LYS A 144 -15.59 11.95 14.53
N LEU A 145 -14.78 12.33 13.55
CA LEU A 145 -14.50 13.73 13.22
C LEU A 145 -15.76 14.43 12.72
N GLY A 146 -16.49 13.82 11.78
CA GLY A 146 -17.74 14.37 11.26
C GLY A 146 -18.83 14.53 12.33
N ALA A 147 -18.94 13.59 13.28
CA ALA A 147 -19.87 13.71 14.40
C ALA A 147 -19.52 14.89 15.32
N SER A 148 -18.23 15.14 15.56
CA SER A 148 -17.79 16.29 16.37
C SER A 148 -18.07 17.63 15.69
N ASP A 149 -17.93 17.72 14.37
CA ASP A 149 -18.19 18.96 13.64
C ASP A 149 -19.70 19.25 13.59
N SER A 150 -20.54 18.23 13.34
CA SER A 150 -22.00 18.36 13.45
C SER A 150 -22.44 18.79 14.84
N GLN A 151 -21.84 18.25 15.90
CA GLN A 151 -22.15 18.66 17.28
C GLN A 151 -21.78 20.12 17.56
N LYS A 152 -20.63 20.60 17.08
CA LYS A 152 -20.24 22.02 17.23
C LYS A 152 -21.20 22.97 16.52
N LEU A 153 -21.72 22.58 15.37
CA LEU A 153 -22.74 23.34 14.65
C LEU A 153 -24.06 23.37 15.41
N LEU A 154 -24.47 22.26 16.01
CA LEU A 154 -25.71 22.14 16.78
C LEU A 154 -25.65 22.87 18.13
N THR A 155 -24.49 22.92 18.79
CA THR A 155 -24.31 23.61 20.07
C THR A 155 -23.94 25.08 19.94
N GLY A 156 -23.84 25.62 18.72
CA GLY A 156 -23.57 27.03 18.45
C GLY A 156 -22.19 27.52 18.92
N GLN A 157 -21.27 26.61 19.24
CA GLN A 157 -19.90 26.95 19.64
C GLN A 157 -19.11 27.39 18.40
N LYS A 158 -19.21 28.67 18.06
CA LYS A 158 -18.26 29.35 17.17
C LYS A 158 -16.93 29.52 17.90
N ASN A 159 -15.84 29.12 17.23
CA ASN A 159 -14.46 29.36 17.65
C ASN A 159 -14.20 30.83 17.97
#